data_AF-A0A1Z5ISC9-F1
#
_entry.id   AF-A0A1Z5ISC9-F1
#
_cell.length_a   1.000
_cell.length_b   1.000
_cell.length_c   1.000
_cell.angle_alpha   90.00
_cell.angle_beta   90.00
_cell.angle_gamma   90.00
#
_symmetry.space_group_name_H-M   'P 1'
#
loop_
_entity.id
_entity.type
_entity.pdbx_description
1 polymer ?
#
loop_
_entity_poly.entity_id
_entity_poly.type
_entity_poly.pdbx_seq_one_letter_code
_entity_poly.pdbx_strand_id
1 'polypeptide(L)'
;MTNKLNRKEVIKMSPFVLKVHHLEDKYQRNGKVSFMFVPEGEYRKFAEYRKEYFNKQEKLNNQHRNKYTHSKMYSQAIERLFNRIDIKRYTVDEITEMFDLDPILSDHGRYIHEAHTIYDLLRKRGLKAKQSSRSGNYNK
;
A
#
# COMPACT_ATOMS: atom_id res chain seq x y z
N MET A 1 -2.26 17.32 36.80
CA MET A 1 -2.11 15.85 36.72
C MET A 1 -1.46 15.53 35.38
N THR A 2 -0.17 15.18 35.38
CA THR A 2 0.57 14.79 34.19
C THR A 2 0.16 13.37 33.79
N ASN A 3 -0.35 13.21 32.57
CA ASN A 3 -0.68 11.92 32.00
C ASN A 3 0.65 11.18 31.74
N LYS A 4 1.14 10.43 32.74
CA LYS A 4 2.30 9.55 32.56
C LYS A 4 1.84 8.38 31.71
N LEU A 5 2.03 8.50 30.40
CA LEU A 5 1.92 7.40 29.45
C LEU A 5 2.68 6.18 29.98
N ASN A 6 1.96 5.08 30.09
CA ASN A 6 2.45 3.85 30.70
C ASN A 6 3.54 3.27 29.79
N ARG A 7 4.73 2.96 30.32
CA ARG A 7 5.91 2.56 29.49
C ARG A 7 5.64 1.37 28.55
N LYS A 8 4.64 0.53 28.85
CA LYS A 8 4.22 -0.59 28.00
C LYS A 8 3.41 -0.17 26.77
N GLU A 9 2.72 0.97 26.80
CA GLU A 9 1.95 1.52 25.67
C GLU A 9 2.86 2.27 24.69
N VAL A 10 3.90 2.94 25.22
CA VAL A 10 4.95 3.63 24.45
C VAL A 10 5.68 2.68 23.48
N ILE A 11 5.83 1.41 23.85
CA ILE A 11 6.52 0.38 23.03
C ILE A 11 5.68 -0.07 21.82
N LYS A 12 4.35 0.11 21.84
CA LYS A 12 3.45 -0.26 20.72
C LYS A 12 3.19 0.88 19.75
N MET A 13 3.53 2.12 20.10
CA MET A 13 3.26 3.28 19.27
C MET A 13 4.32 3.45 18.18
N SER A 14 3.88 3.81 16.98
CA SER A 14 4.82 4.13 15.91
C SER A 14 5.67 5.36 16.29
N PRO A 15 6.90 5.49 15.77
CA PRO A 15 7.74 6.67 16.02
C PRO A 15 7.04 7.99 15.68
N PHE A 16 6.15 7.96 14.67
CA PHE A 16 5.32 9.09 14.30
C PHE A 16 4.33 9.49 15.40
N VAL A 17 3.61 8.52 15.98
CA VAL A 17 2.65 8.75 17.06
C VAL A 17 3.34 9.26 18.32
N LEU A 18 4.52 8.72 18.66
CA LEU A 18 5.33 9.23 19.75
C LEU A 18 5.75 10.69 19.54
N LYS A 19 6.08 11.07 18.29
CA LYS A 19 6.45 12.44 17.95
C LYS A 19 5.26 13.40 18.08
N VAL A 20 4.04 12.97 17.74
CA VAL A 20 2.80 13.74 17.95
C VAL A 20 2.60 14.01 19.44
N HIS A 21 2.61 12.97 20.27
CA HIS A 21 2.42 13.13 21.72
C HIS A 21 3.48 14.03 22.36
N HIS A 22 4.73 13.90 21.93
CA HIS A 22 5.78 14.80 22.44
C HIS A 22 5.53 16.27 22.11
N LEU A 23 5.00 16.55 20.90
CA LEU A 23 4.65 17.91 20.48
C LEU A 23 3.47 18.45 21.30
N GLU A 24 2.46 17.60 21.49
CA GLU A 24 1.25 17.88 22.26
C GLU A 24 1.54 18.19 23.73
N ASP A 25 2.36 17.36 24.39
CA ASP A 25 2.76 17.53 25.78
C ASP A 25 3.63 18.78 25.96
N LYS A 26 4.55 19.05 25.03
CA LYS A 26 5.47 20.20 25.09
C LYS A 26 4.73 21.54 25.07
N TYR A 27 3.61 21.62 24.35
CA TYR A 27 2.84 22.86 24.17
C TYR A 27 1.49 22.84 24.91
N GLN A 28 1.31 21.92 25.85
CA GLN A 28 0.11 21.84 26.69
C GLN A 28 -0.08 23.14 27.49
N ARG A 29 -1.31 23.66 27.53
CA ARG A 29 -1.68 24.84 28.34
C ARG A 29 -2.86 24.51 29.25
N ASN A 30 -2.74 24.76 30.55
CA ASN A 30 -3.81 24.56 31.53
C ASN A 30 -4.43 23.15 31.48
N GLY A 31 -3.61 22.12 31.29
CA GLY A 31 -4.07 20.73 31.17
C GLY A 31 -4.70 20.38 29.82
N LYS A 32 -4.84 21.33 28.89
CA LYS A 32 -5.40 21.11 27.55
C LYS A 32 -4.29 20.99 26.52
N VAL A 33 -4.44 20.00 25.65
CA VAL A 33 -3.62 19.83 24.44
C VAL A 33 -4.42 20.41 23.27
N SER A 34 -3.79 21.28 22.49
CA SER A 34 -4.36 21.77 21.24
C SER A 34 -3.24 22.07 20.26
N PHE A 35 -3.46 21.71 19.00
CA PHE A 35 -2.57 22.07 17.91
C PHE A 35 -2.40 23.60 17.78
N MET A 36 -3.40 24.38 18.19
CA MET A 36 -3.34 25.85 18.21
C MET A 36 -2.31 26.42 19.20
N PHE A 37 -1.83 25.60 20.15
CA PHE A 37 -0.80 26.02 21.10
C PHE A 37 0.62 25.81 20.58
N VAL A 38 0.76 25.06 19.48
CA VAL A 38 2.05 24.77 18.86
C VAL A 38 2.49 26.00 18.05
N PRO A 39 3.68 26.56 18.32
CA PRO A 39 4.22 27.64 17.51
C PRO A 39 4.45 27.20 16.06
N GLU A 40 4.19 28.11 15.12
CA GLU A 40 4.33 27.88 13.69
C GLU A 40 5.69 27.28 13.29
N GLY A 41 6.79 27.76 13.88
CA GLY A 41 8.13 27.24 13.61
C GLY A 41 8.34 25.78 14.01
N GLU A 42 7.63 25.30 15.03
CA GLU A 42 7.71 23.91 15.50
C GLU A 42 6.74 23.02 14.72
N TYR A 43 5.60 23.57 14.32
CA TYR A 43 4.73 22.90 13.37
C TYR A 43 5.44 22.62 12.04
N ARG A 44 6.17 23.60 11.47
CA ARG A 44 6.92 23.39 10.21
C ARG A 44 7.92 22.24 10.31
N LYS A 45 8.69 22.17 11.40
CA LYS A 45 9.61 21.04 11.68
C LYS A 45 8.86 19.71 11.76
N PHE A 46 7.68 19.69 12.40
CA PHE A 46 6.86 18.49 12.48
C PHE A 46 6.30 18.08 11.10
N ALA A 47 5.89 19.03 10.27
CA ALA A 47 5.41 18.77 8.91
C ALA A 47 6.51 18.16 8.02
N GLU A 48 7.75 18.65 8.14
CA GLU A 48 8.92 18.06 7.47
C GLU A 48 9.17 16.63 7.96
N TYR A 49 9.21 16.41 9.28
CA TYR A 49 9.35 15.07 9.86
C TYR A 49 8.25 14.12 9.38
N ARG A 50 7.00 14.57 9.34
CA ARG A 50 5.85 13.80 8.82
C ARG A 50 6.12 13.34 7.40
N LYS A 51 6.50 14.28 6.52
CA LYS A 51 6.80 13.99 5.12
C LYS A 51 7.92 12.97 5.01
N GLU A 52 9.02 13.15 5.75
CA GLU A 52 10.14 12.21 5.75
C GLU A 52 9.75 10.82 6.24
N TYR A 53 8.97 10.74 7.32
CA TYR A 53 8.54 9.47 7.90
C TYR A 53 7.71 8.67 6.89
N PHE A 54 6.69 9.28 6.28
CA PHE A 54 5.85 8.59 5.30
C PHE A 54 6.62 8.23 4.02
N ASN A 55 7.51 9.11 3.54
CA ASN A 55 8.39 8.78 2.41
C ASN A 55 9.29 7.57 2.71
N LYS A 56 9.80 7.44 3.95
CA LYS A 56 10.59 6.28 4.36
C LYS A 56 9.73 5.01 4.41
N GLN A 57 8.52 5.08 4.96
CA GLN A 57 7.59 3.95 5.00
C GLN A 57 7.19 3.49 3.59
N GLU A 58 6.89 4.42 2.69
CA GLU A 58 6.58 4.13 1.29
C GLU A 58 7.77 3.43 0.59
N LYS A 59 8.99 3.92 0.80
CA LYS A 59 10.20 3.27 0.27
C LYS A 59 10.37 1.85 0.79
N LEU A 60 10.16 1.62 2.10
CA LEU A 60 10.25 0.28 2.70
C LEU A 60 9.18 -0.66 2.13
N ASN A 61 7.94 -0.19 1.99
CA ASN A 61 6.86 -0.97 1.37
C ASN A 61 7.18 -1.30 -0.10
N ASN A 62 7.68 -0.33 -0.87
CA ASN A 62 8.10 -0.54 -2.25
C ASN A 62 9.28 -1.52 -2.37
N GLN A 63 10.24 -1.46 -1.44
CA GLN A 63 11.34 -2.44 -1.38
C GLN A 63 10.84 -3.85 -1.07
N HIS A 64 9.92 -3.98 -0.10
CA HIS A 64 9.30 -5.25 0.22
C HIS A 64 8.55 -5.82 -0.99
N ARG A 65 7.70 -5.00 -1.61
CA ARG A 65 6.97 -5.35 -2.84
C ARG A 65 7.92 -5.80 -3.95
N ASN A 66 8.96 -5.01 -4.24
CA ASN A 66 9.92 -5.35 -5.29
C ASN A 66 10.63 -6.68 -4.99
N LYS A 67 11.07 -6.90 -3.75
CA LYS A 67 11.68 -8.17 -3.37
C LYS A 67 10.69 -9.34 -3.52
N TYR A 68 9.44 -9.13 -3.16
CA TYR A 68 8.38 -10.13 -3.22
C TYR A 68 8.03 -10.53 -4.66
N THR A 69 7.74 -9.55 -5.52
CA THR A 69 7.32 -9.80 -6.91
C THR A 69 8.44 -10.37 -7.78
N HIS A 70 9.71 -10.20 -7.38
CA HIS A 70 10.87 -10.82 -8.03
C HIS A 70 11.26 -12.18 -7.41
N SER A 71 10.51 -12.68 -6.43
CA SER A 71 10.80 -13.96 -5.79
C SER A 71 10.45 -15.14 -6.70
N LYS A 72 11.17 -16.26 -6.54
CA LYS A 72 10.87 -17.51 -7.24
C LYS A 72 9.44 -18.00 -6.95
N MET A 73 8.98 -17.84 -5.71
CA MET A 73 7.64 -18.24 -5.28
C MET A 73 6.56 -17.50 -6.07
N TYR A 74 6.71 -16.18 -6.22
CA TYR A 74 5.78 -15.35 -6.98
C TYR A 74 5.76 -15.74 -8.46
N SER A 75 6.93 -15.89 -9.09
CA SER A 75 7.04 -16.36 -10.48
C SER A 75 6.37 -17.73 -10.69
N GLN A 76 6.57 -18.67 -9.77
CA GLN A 76 5.93 -19.99 -9.81
C GLN A 76 4.42 -19.92 -9.59
N ALA A 77 3.92 -18.96 -8.81
CA ALA A 77 2.49 -18.76 -8.64
C ALA A 77 1.84 -18.26 -9.94
N ILE A 78 2.50 -17.34 -10.67
CA ILE A 78 2.07 -16.89 -12.00
C ILE A 78 1.98 -18.08 -12.96
N GLU A 79 3.02 -18.90 -13.03
CA GLU A 79 3.05 -20.08 -13.90
C GLU A 79 1.95 -21.08 -13.53
N ARG A 80 1.77 -21.35 -12.23
CA ARG A 80 0.70 -22.24 -11.75
C ARG A 80 -0.68 -21.71 -12.12
N LEU A 81 -0.92 -20.39 -12.02
CA LEU A 81 -2.20 -19.82 -12.42
C LEU A 81 -2.40 -19.97 -13.93
N PHE A 82 -1.44 -19.55 -14.75
CA PHE A 82 -1.55 -19.62 -16.22
C PHE A 82 -1.61 -21.04 -16.78
N ASN A 83 -1.02 -22.03 -16.12
CA ASN A 83 -1.14 -23.44 -16.53
C ASN A 83 -2.54 -24.02 -16.21
N ARG A 84 -3.30 -23.42 -15.29
CA ARG A 84 -4.63 -23.89 -14.87
C ARG A 84 -5.77 -23.24 -15.66
N ILE A 85 -5.56 -22.06 -16.22
CA ILE A 85 -6.62 -21.29 -16.90
C ILE A 85 -6.38 -21.22 -18.41
N ASP A 86 -7.45 -21.34 -19.19
CA ASP A 86 -7.42 -20.99 -20.61
C ASP A 86 -7.59 -19.46 -20.76
N ILE A 87 -6.45 -18.76 -20.83
CA ILE A 87 -6.37 -17.29 -20.85
C ILE A 87 -7.27 -16.65 -21.91
N LYS A 88 -7.50 -17.32 -23.05
CA LYS A 88 -8.32 -16.79 -24.14
C LYS A 88 -9.80 -16.68 -23.80
N ARG A 89 -10.25 -17.34 -22.73
CA ARG A 89 -11.65 -17.32 -22.27
C ARG A 89 -11.97 -16.15 -21.35
N TYR A 90 -10.95 -15.54 -20.76
CA TYR A 90 -11.08 -14.51 -19.73
C TYR A 90 -10.60 -13.16 -20.23
N THR A 91 -11.28 -12.11 -19.79
CA THR A 91 -10.87 -10.72 -19.97
C THR A 91 -9.70 -10.39 -19.05
N VAL A 92 -9.01 -9.28 -19.32
CA VAL A 92 -7.92 -8.81 -18.46
C VAL A 92 -8.40 -8.56 -17.03
N ASP A 93 -9.61 -8.02 -16.87
CA ASP A 93 -10.20 -7.74 -15.55
C ASP A 93 -10.44 -9.03 -14.78
N GLU A 94 -11.05 -10.04 -15.40
CA GLU A 94 -11.27 -11.36 -14.77
C GLU A 94 -9.95 -12.06 -14.41
N ILE A 95 -8.93 -11.94 -15.25
CA ILE A 95 -7.60 -12.48 -14.93
C ILE A 95 -6.98 -11.71 -13.75
N THR A 96 -7.19 -10.39 -13.68
CA THR A 96 -6.72 -9.55 -12.56
C THR A 96 -7.38 -9.96 -11.25
N GLU A 97 -8.69 -10.20 -11.25
CA GLU A 97 -9.41 -10.74 -10.09
C GLU A 97 -8.84 -12.11 -9.66
N MET A 98 -8.51 -12.99 -10.60
CA MET A 98 -7.86 -14.26 -10.27
C MET A 98 -6.48 -14.10 -9.64
N PHE A 99 -5.71 -13.09 -10.06
CA PHE A 99 -4.44 -12.74 -9.40
C PHE A 99 -4.69 -12.25 -7.97
N ASP A 100 -5.69 -11.41 -7.76
CA ASP A 100 -5.98 -10.83 -6.45
C ASP A 100 -6.59 -11.83 -5.46
N LEU A 101 -7.29 -12.85 -5.96
CA LEU A 101 -7.81 -13.95 -5.16
C LEU A 101 -6.74 -14.99 -4.79
N ASP A 102 -5.65 -15.09 -5.55
CA ASP A 102 -4.55 -15.99 -5.20
C ASP A 102 -3.74 -15.37 -4.03
N PRO A 103 -3.63 -16.06 -2.87
CA PRO A 103 -2.98 -15.50 -1.70
C PRO A 103 -1.47 -15.28 -1.89
N ILE A 104 -0.84 -16.00 -2.82
CA ILE A 104 0.56 -15.79 -3.15
C ILE A 104 0.69 -14.60 -4.10
N LEU A 105 -0.15 -14.49 -5.12
CA LEU A 105 -0.02 -13.35 -6.03
C LEU A 105 -0.39 -12.04 -5.33
N SER A 106 -1.39 -12.04 -4.45
CA SER A 106 -1.85 -10.85 -3.74
C SER A 106 -1.11 -10.53 -2.43
N ASP A 107 -0.10 -11.32 -2.03
CA ASP A 107 0.48 -11.26 -0.67
C ASP A 107 -0.61 -11.20 0.41
N HIS A 108 -1.53 -12.17 0.37
CA HIS A 108 -2.71 -12.24 1.24
C HIS A 108 -3.57 -10.95 1.22
N GLY A 109 -3.81 -10.40 0.03
CA GLY A 109 -4.62 -9.20 -0.19
C GLY A 109 -3.89 -7.88 0.13
N ARG A 110 -2.59 -7.90 0.45
CA ARG A 110 -1.78 -6.69 0.64
C ARG A 110 -1.37 -6.03 -0.68
N TYR A 111 -1.40 -6.79 -1.76
CA TYR A 111 -1.03 -6.36 -3.09
C TYR A 111 -2.16 -6.66 -4.08
N ILE A 112 -2.89 -5.60 -4.44
CA ILE A 112 -3.93 -5.65 -5.47
C ILE A 112 -3.30 -5.25 -6.79
N HIS A 113 -3.58 -6.03 -7.83
CA HIS A 113 -3.05 -5.80 -9.16
C HIS A 113 -3.93 -4.84 -9.94
N GLU A 114 -3.28 -4.00 -10.74
CA GLU A 114 -4.00 -3.19 -11.71
C GLU A 114 -4.12 -3.92 -13.04
N ALA A 115 -5.27 -3.82 -13.70
CA ALA A 115 -5.54 -4.47 -14.98
C ALA A 115 -4.46 -4.16 -16.04
N HIS A 116 -3.95 -2.93 -16.06
CA HIS A 116 -2.88 -2.53 -16.98
C HIS A 116 -1.57 -3.32 -16.75
N THR A 117 -1.25 -3.66 -15.49
CA THR A 117 -0.06 -4.44 -15.14
C THR A 117 -0.20 -5.88 -15.61
N ILE A 118 -1.39 -6.46 -15.45
CA ILE A 118 -1.71 -7.81 -15.94
C ILE A 118 -1.70 -7.84 -17.47
N TYR A 119 -2.26 -6.83 -18.14
CA TYR A 119 -2.19 -6.69 -19.59
C TYR A 119 -0.74 -6.69 -20.10
N ASP A 120 0.14 -5.89 -19.49
CA ASP A 120 1.56 -5.85 -19.86
C ASP A 120 2.27 -7.18 -19.61
N LEU A 121 1.94 -7.88 -18.52
CA LEU A 121 2.45 -9.22 -18.23
C LEU A 121 2.05 -10.22 -19.33
N LEU A 122 0.78 -10.23 -19.72
CA LEU A 122 0.26 -11.08 -20.80
C LEU A 122 0.95 -10.77 -22.12
N ARG A 123 1.06 -9.48 -22.48
CA ARG A 123 1.75 -9.03 -23.69
C ARG A 123 3.21 -9.49 -23.73
N LYS A 124 3.96 -9.32 -22.63
CA LYS A 124 5.37 -9.76 -22.52
C LYS A 124 5.53 -11.27 -22.71
N ARG A 125 4.51 -12.06 -22.36
CA ARG A 125 4.50 -13.52 -22.51
C ARG A 125 3.87 -13.99 -23.83
N GLY A 126 3.44 -13.08 -24.71
CA GLY A 126 2.78 -13.42 -25.97
C GLY A 126 1.36 -14.02 -25.79
N LEU A 127 0.75 -13.81 -24.63
CA LEU A 127 -0.57 -14.37 -24.28
C LEU A 127 -1.65 -13.34 -24.62
N LYS A 128 -2.76 -13.80 -25.21
CA LYS A 128 -3.89 -12.95 -25.60
C LYS A 128 -5.12 -13.30 -24.77
N ALA A 129 -5.60 -12.33 -24.00
CA ALA A 129 -6.86 -12.40 -23.28
C ALA A 129 -8.06 -12.17 -24.22
N LYS A 130 -9.25 -12.55 -23.76
CA LYS A 130 -10.53 -12.22 -24.40
C LYS A 130 -10.70 -10.70 -24.43
N GLN A 131 -11.12 -10.16 -25.57
CA GLN A 131 -11.53 -8.77 -25.65
C GLN A 131 -12.82 -8.57 -24.85
N SER A 132 -12.83 -7.54 -23.98
CA SER A 132 -14.06 -7.15 -23.31
C SER A 132 -15.07 -6.65 -24.35
N SER A 133 -16.29 -7.16 -24.31
CA SER A 133 -17.38 -6.71 -25.20
C SER A 133 -17.92 -5.33 -24.83
N ARG A 134 -17.39 -4.68 -23.78
CA ARG A 134 -17.83 -3.35 -23.31
C ARG A 134 -17.37 -2.17 -24.17
N SER A 135 -16.66 -2.40 -25.27
CA SER A 135 -16.23 -1.34 -26.20
C SER A 135 -17.19 -1.07 -27.37
N GLY A 136 -18.42 -1.58 -27.32
CA GLY A 136 -19.45 -1.32 -28.33
C GLY A 136 -20.64 -0.56 -27.76
N ASN A 137 -20.57 0.77 -27.69
CA ASN A 137 -21.67 1.75 -27.81
C ASN A 137 -21.29 3.12 -27.20
N TYR A 138 -20.39 3.84 -27.86
CA TYR A 138 -20.32 5.30 -27.79
C TYR A 138 -20.28 5.84 -29.21
N ASN A 139 -21.43 5.81 -29.87
CA ASN A 139 -21.76 6.66 -31.01
C ASN A 139 -23.28 6.58 -31.19
N LYS A 140 -23.98 7.53 -30.57
CA LYS A 140 -25.24 8.10 -31.03
C LYS A 140 -25.21 9.59 -30.74
#